data_AF-A0A5J4J5M1-F1
#
_entry.id   AF-A0A5J4J5M1-F1
#
_cell.length_a   1.000
_cell.length_b   1.000
_cell.length_c   1.000
_cell.angle_alpha   90.00
_cell.angle_beta   90.00
_cell.angle_gamma   90.00
#
_symmetry.space_group_name_H-M   'P 1'
#
loop_
_entity.id
_entity.type
_entity.pdbx_description
1 polymer ?
#
loop_
_entity_poly.entity_id
_entity_poly.type
_entity_poly.pdbx_seq_one_letter_code
_entity_poly.pdbx_strand_id
1 'polypeptide(L)'
;MIQRIQTVYLVIVILVMAALYVWFPIINDAEGAVVISNSEPLVFGMIFGSIVLAIVSILSFKKRQLQFVINRLNIILNFVLLGVFVYRSLTLSGETLVSEKGIGVLLPIISIVFLVLANKAIKRDEDLVKSVDRLR
;
A
#
# COMPACT_ATOMS: atom_id res chain seq x y z
N MET A 1 -24.45 10.83 -7.90
CA MET A 1 -23.48 9.94 -7.22
C MET A 1 -23.26 8.73 -8.12
N ILE A 2 -22.28 8.80 -9.02
CA ILE A 2 -21.85 7.64 -9.81
C ILE A 2 -20.65 7.05 -9.10
N GLN A 3 -20.67 5.73 -8.94
CA GLN A 3 -19.66 4.90 -8.31
C GLN A 3 -18.26 5.39 -8.66
N ARG A 4 -17.56 5.93 -7.66
CA ARG A 4 -16.26 6.56 -7.85
C ARG A 4 -15.20 5.48 -8.00
N ILE A 5 -14.63 5.34 -9.19
CA ILE A 5 -13.69 4.26 -9.50
C ILE A 5 -12.44 4.28 -8.60
N GLN A 6 -12.06 5.45 -8.05
CA GLN A 6 -10.98 5.52 -7.06
C GLN A 6 -11.26 4.69 -5.80
N THR A 7 -12.52 4.55 -5.38
CA THR A 7 -12.88 3.77 -4.19
C THR A 7 -12.60 2.28 -4.43
N VAL A 8 -12.84 1.78 -5.64
CA VAL A 8 -12.53 0.38 -6.01
C VAL A 8 -11.03 0.12 -5.88
N TYR A 9 -10.20 1.01 -6.44
CA TYR A 9 -8.76 0.87 -6.34
C TYR A 9 -8.26 0.94 -4.88
N LEU A 10 -8.81 1.84 -4.07
CA LEU A 10 -8.45 1.95 -2.65
C LEU A 10 -8.89 0.73 -1.83
N VAL A 11 -10.04 0.13 -2.14
CA VAL A 11 -10.47 -1.13 -1.51
C VAL A 11 -9.52 -2.27 -1.88
N ILE A 12 -9.09 -2.35 -3.14
CA ILE A 12 -8.09 -3.35 -3.55
C ILE A 12 -6.78 -3.16 -2.77
N VAL A 13 -6.33 -1.93 -2.56
CA VAL A 13 -5.14 -1.64 -1.73
C VAL A 13 -5.32 -2.18 -0.31
N ILE A 14 -6.47 -1.96 0.31
CA ILE A 14 -6.77 -2.48 1.66
C ILE A 14 -6.71 -4.02 1.67
N LEU A 15 -7.32 -4.68 0.68
CA LEU A 15 -7.32 -6.13 0.59
C LEU A 15 -5.92 -6.70 0.35
N VAL A 16 -5.13 -6.07 -0.52
CA VAL A 16 -3.73 -6.47 -0.79
C VAL A 16 -2.88 -6.33 0.45
N MET A 17 -3.04 -5.25 1.22
CA MET A 17 -2.31 -5.03 2.46
C MET A 17 -2.74 -5.97 3.58
N ALA A 18 -4.03 -6.25 3.69
CA ALA A 18 -4.54 -7.26 4.62
C ALA A 18 -4.02 -8.65 4.26
N ALA A 19 -4.01 -9.01 2.98
CA ALA A 19 -3.43 -10.27 2.50
C ALA A 19 -1.93 -10.35 2.80
N LEU A 20 -1.18 -9.24 2.63
CA LEU A 20 0.22 -9.18 3.02
C LEU A 20 0.42 -9.44 4.51
N TYR A 21 -0.44 -8.91 5.38
CA TYR A 21 -0.34 -9.15 6.81
C TYR A 21 -0.66 -10.61 7.19
N VAL A 22 -1.69 -11.20 6.58
CA VAL A 22 -2.16 -12.57 6.87
C VAL A 22 -1.21 -13.63 6.33
N TRP A 23 -0.67 -13.44 5.12
CA TRP A 23 0.28 -14.37 4.48
C TRP A 23 1.73 -13.91 4.61
N PHE A 24 2.04 -13.16 5.66
CA PHE A 24 3.39 -12.66 5.85
C PHE A 24 4.36 -13.82 6.14
N PRO A 25 5.46 -13.97 5.39
CA PRO A 25 6.44 -15.02 5.67
C PRO A 25 7.24 -14.67 6.93
N ILE A 26 7.10 -15.47 7.98
CA ILE A 26 7.93 -15.34 9.19
C ILE A 26 9.24 -16.05 8.92
N ILE A 27 10.36 -15.32 9.03
CA ILE A 27 11.70 -15.86 8.75
C ILE A 27 12.45 -16.04 10.06
N ASN A 28 12.92 -17.26 10.28
CA ASN A 28 13.77 -17.62 11.41
C ASN A 28 15.22 -17.79 10.95
N ASP A 29 16.17 -17.54 11.85
CA ASP A 29 17.58 -17.83 11.65
C ASP A 29 17.87 -19.33 11.86
N ALA A 30 19.09 -19.77 11.56
CA ALA A 30 19.58 -21.13 11.79
C ALA A 30 19.47 -21.58 13.26
N GLU A 31 19.48 -20.63 14.20
CA GLU A 31 19.29 -20.86 15.64
C GLU A 31 17.81 -20.83 16.08
N GLY A 32 16.88 -20.64 15.14
CA GLY A 32 15.43 -20.57 15.40
C GLY A 32 14.93 -19.21 15.91
N ALA A 33 15.79 -18.19 15.98
CA ALA A 33 15.40 -16.83 16.34
C ALA A 33 14.64 -16.13 15.20
N VAL A 34 13.57 -15.40 15.52
CA VAL A 34 12.76 -14.68 14.53
C VAL A 34 13.54 -13.47 14.00
N VAL A 35 13.90 -13.47 12.72
CA VAL A 35 14.64 -12.39 12.06
C VAL A 35 13.69 -11.39 11.40
N ILE A 36 12.58 -11.87 10.83
CA ILE A 36 11.54 -11.01 10.23
C ILE A 36 10.18 -11.56 10.59
N SER A 37 9.31 -10.68 11.10
CA SER A 37 7.93 -11.00 11.42
C SER A 37 7.01 -9.82 11.10
N ASN A 38 5.75 -10.11 10.77
CA ASN A 38 4.69 -9.10 10.67
C ASN A 38 4.37 -8.44 12.02
N SER A 39 4.83 -9.01 13.14
CA SER A 39 4.71 -8.44 14.48
C SER A 39 5.80 -7.44 14.82
N GLU A 40 6.83 -7.29 13.98
CA GLU A 40 7.85 -6.26 14.16
C GLU A 40 7.19 -4.87 14.08
N PRO A 41 7.38 -3.97 15.07
CA PRO A 41 6.66 -2.69 15.11
C PRO A 41 6.78 -1.86 13.83
N LEU A 42 7.94 -1.91 13.17
CA LEU A 42 8.19 -1.19 11.92
C LEU A 42 7.32 -1.74 10.77
N VAL A 43 7.37 -3.05 10.53
CA VAL A 43 6.62 -3.72 9.47
C VAL A 43 5.12 -3.64 9.73
N PHE A 44 4.69 -3.93 10.97
CA PHE A 44 3.31 -3.79 11.42
C PHE A 44 2.78 -2.38 11.17
N GLY A 45 3.53 -1.36 11.62
CA GLY A 45 3.15 0.04 11.48
C GLY A 45 3.05 0.50 10.03
N MET A 46 3.93 0.01 9.15
CA MET A 46 3.87 0.34 7.72
C MET A 46 2.66 -0.30 7.03
N ILE A 47 2.36 -1.58 7.29
CA ILE A 47 1.22 -2.27 6.68
C ILE A 47 -0.09 -1.67 7.18
N PHE A 48 -0.28 -1.58 8.50
CA PHE A 48 -1.49 -0.99 9.08
C PHE A 48 -1.62 0.50 8.75
N GLY A 49 -0.51 1.23 8.73
CA GLY A 49 -0.48 2.63 8.28
C GLY A 49 -0.99 2.78 6.85
N SER A 50 -0.59 1.88 5.94
CA SER A 50 -1.08 1.89 4.56
C SER A 50 -2.59 1.62 4.47
N ILE A 51 -3.10 0.66 5.24
CA ILE A 51 -4.53 0.36 5.34
C ILE A 51 -5.31 1.57 5.86
N VAL A 52 -4.85 2.18 6.96
CA VAL A 52 -5.50 3.36 7.56
C VAL A 52 -5.49 4.52 6.58
N LEU A 53 -4.38 4.81 5.91
CA LEU A 53 -4.32 5.87 4.90
C LEU A 53 -5.29 5.61 3.73
N ALA A 54 -5.45 4.37 3.28
CA ALA A 54 -6.43 4.02 2.26
C ALA A 54 -7.87 4.24 2.74
N ILE A 55 -8.20 3.83 3.97
CA ILE A 55 -9.52 4.07 4.58
C ILE A 55 -9.80 5.57 4.73
N VAL A 56 -8.87 6.34 5.29
CA VAL A 56 -9.00 7.79 5.46
C VAL A 56 -9.15 8.48 4.09
N SER A 57 -8.44 8.01 3.06
CA SER A 57 -8.62 8.48 1.69
C SER A 57 -10.05 8.23 1.22
N ILE A 58 -10.61 7.02 1.38
CA ILE A 58 -12.01 6.71 1.01
C ILE A 58 -12.99 7.64 1.74
N LEU A 59 -12.85 7.81 3.05
CA LEU A 59 -13.72 8.67 3.87
C LEU A 59 -13.62 10.15 3.48
N SER A 60 -12.47 10.57 2.93
CA SER A 60 -12.22 11.94 2.47
C SER A 60 -12.82 12.26 1.09
N PHE A 61 -13.81 11.50 0.60
CA PHE A 61 -14.41 11.65 -0.74
C PHE A 61 -14.94 13.05 -1.10
N LYS A 62 -15.26 13.88 -0.11
CA LYS A 62 -15.67 15.27 -0.35
C LYS A 62 -14.47 16.19 -0.66
N LYS A 63 -13.27 15.86 -0.16
CA LYS A 63 -12.05 16.66 -0.23
C LYS A 63 -11.04 16.03 -1.20
N ARG A 64 -11.26 16.18 -2.51
CA ARG A 64 -10.46 15.54 -3.58
C ARG A 64 -8.96 15.87 -3.51
N GLN A 65 -8.60 17.13 -3.23
CA GLN A 65 -7.21 17.55 -3.00
C GLN A 65 -6.57 16.79 -1.82
N LEU A 66 -7.31 16.63 -0.71
CA LEU A 66 -6.83 15.87 0.45
C LEU A 66 -6.68 14.38 0.11
N GLN A 67 -7.64 13.79 -0.61
CA GLN A 67 -7.51 12.40 -1.09
C GLN A 67 -6.24 12.21 -1.91
N PHE A 68 -5.93 13.14 -2.80
CA PHE A 68 -4.73 13.09 -3.63
C PHE A 68 -3.44 13.13 -2.81
N VAL A 69 -3.37 13.99 -1.79
CA VAL A 69 -2.21 14.09 -0.88
C VAL A 69 -2.06 12.82 -0.05
N ILE A 70 -3.14 12.35 0.60
CA ILE A 70 -3.13 11.12 1.42
C ILE A 70 -2.69 9.93 0.59
N ASN A 71 -3.21 9.81 -0.63
CA ASN A 71 -2.91 8.69 -1.50
C ASN A 71 -1.45 8.73 -2.01
N ARG A 72 -0.87 9.92 -2.21
CA ARG A 72 0.58 10.09 -2.46
C ARG A 72 1.44 9.70 -1.26
N LEU A 73 1.04 10.08 -0.05
CA LEU A 73 1.73 9.65 1.17
C LEU A 73 1.70 8.12 1.30
N ASN A 74 0.57 7.50 0.94
CA ASN A 74 0.44 6.04 0.94
C ASN A 74 1.37 5.37 -0.10
N ILE A 75 1.55 5.97 -1.28
CA ILE A 75 2.54 5.51 -2.27
C ILE A 75 3.96 5.55 -1.68
N ILE A 76 4.34 6.66 -1.05
CA ILE A 76 5.67 6.81 -0.44
C ILE A 76 5.87 5.75 0.65
N LEU A 77 4.87 5.55 1.52
CA LEU A 77 4.91 4.52 2.56
C LEU A 77 5.13 3.12 1.97
N ASN A 78 4.44 2.80 0.89
CA ASN A 78 4.61 1.52 0.18
C ASN A 78 5.99 1.37 -0.44
N PHE A 79 6.57 2.43 -1.00
CA PHE A 79 7.94 2.42 -1.51
C PHE A 79 8.96 2.19 -0.39
N VAL A 80 8.75 2.81 0.78
CA VAL A 80 9.60 2.58 1.96
C VAL A 80 9.48 1.12 2.42
N LEU A 81 8.26 0.60 2.54
CA LEU A 81 8.02 -0.81 2.89
C LEU A 81 8.70 -1.77 1.91
N LEU A 82 8.60 -1.50 0.61
CA LEU A 82 9.31 -2.25 -0.42
C LEU A 82 10.84 -2.19 -0.22
N GLY A 83 11.39 -1.01 0.06
CA GLY A 83 12.80 -0.83 0.36
C GLY A 83 13.26 -1.63 1.58
N VAL A 84 12.45 -1.67 2.64
CA VAL A 84 12.69 -2.50 3.83
C VAL A 84 12.75 -3.98 3.45
N PHE A 85 11.78 -4.48 2.66
CA PHE A 85 11.78 -5.88 2.24
C PHE A 85 12.97 -6.24 1.34
N VAL A 86 13.33 -5.37 0.40
CA VAL A 86 14.51 -5.57 -0.46
C VAL A 86 15.79 -5.60 0.38
N TYR A 87 15.99 -4.64 1.27
CA TYR A 87 17.17 -4.59 2.15
C TYR A 87 17.31 -5.84 3.01
N ARG A 88 16.20 -6.25 3.64
CA ARG A 88 16.14 -7.47 4.46
C ARG A 88 16.43 -8.72 3.64
N SER A 89 15.87 -8.82 2.43
CA SER A 89 16.14 -9.96 1.52
C SER A 89 17.61 -10.06 1.12
N LEU A 90 18.34 -8.94 1.06
CA LEU A 90 19.77 -8.92 0.72
C LEU A 90 20.66 -9.25 1.93
N THR A 91 20.18 -9.03 3.15
CA THR A 91 20.96 -9.21 4.38
C THR A 91 20.80 -10.62 4.97
N LEU A 92 19.74 -11.35 4.60
CA LEU A 92 19.55 -12.75 4.98
C LEU A 92 20.49 -13.67 4.18
N SER A 93 21.29 -14.48 4.88
CA SER A 93 22.18 -15.51 4.30
C SER A 93 21.38 -16.50 3.44
N GLY A 94 21.91 -16.82 2.26
CA GLY A 94 21.19 -17.40 1.12
C GLY A 94 20.77 -18.88 1.20
N GLU A 95 20.58 -19.48 2.39
CA GLU A 95 20.30 -20.93 2.49
C GLU A 95 18.82 -21.32 2.41
N THR A 96 17.88 -20.37 2.50
CA THR A 96 16.45 -20.71 2.44
C THR A 96 15.82 -20.32 1.11
N LEU A 97 15.57 -21.38 0.33
CA LEU A 97 14.64 -21.56 -0.78
C LEU A 97 13.84 -20.30 -1.17
N VAL A 98 14.05 -19.90 -2.42
CA VAL A 98 13.48 -18.77 -3.17
C VAL A 98 11.93 -18.71 -3.18
N SER A 99 11.24 -19.72 -2.63
CA SER A 99 9.80 -19.92 -2.83
C SER A 99 8.87 -19.14 -1.88
N GLU A 100 9.32 -18.73 -0.68
CA GLU A 100 8.45 -18.00 0.29
C GLU A 100 8.75 -16.50 0.41
N LYS A 101 9.98 -16.09 0.04
CA LYS A 101 10.44 -14.69 0.17
C LYS A 101 9.86 -13.74 -0.88
N GLY A 102 9.48 -14.25 -2.06
CA GLY A 102 9.03 -13.43 -3.19
C GLY A 102 7.65 -12.79 -3.03
N ILE A 103 6.75 -13.43 -2.27
CA ILE A 103 5.36 -12.96 -2.12
C ILE A 103 5.30 -11.66 -1.32
N GLY A 104 6.13 -11.53 -0.26
CA GLY A 104 6.18 -10.33 0.57
C GLY A 104 6.59 -9.07 -0.20
N VAL A 105 7.50 -9.21 -1.19
CA VAL A 105 7.99 -8.10 -2.02
C VAL A 105 6.97 -7.68 -3.09
N LEU A 106 6.19 -8.62 -3.60
CA LEU A 106 5.23 -8.38 -4.69
C LEU A 106 4.02 -7.54 -4.26
N LEU A 107 3.49 -7.77 -3.05
CA LEU A 107 2.24 -7.14 -2.60
C LEU A 107 2.34 -5.61 -2.44
N PRO A 108 3.43 -5.02 -1.90
CA PRO A 108 3.64 -3.56 -1.93
C PRO A 108 3.68 -2.99 -3.35
N ILE A 109 4.26 -3.72 -4.32
CA ILE A 109 4.31 -3.28 -5.73
C ILE A 109 2.89 -3.22 -6.31
N ILE A 110 2.09 -4.27 -6.09
CA ILE A 110 0.68 -4.31 -6.52
C ILE A 110 -0.10 -3.15 -5.90
N SER A 111 0.08 -2.90 -4.60
CA SER A 111 -0.53 -1.77 -3.90
C SER A 111 -0.13 -0.42 -4.53
N ILE A 112 1.15 -0.20 -4.85
CA ILE A 112 1.61 1.02 -5.53
C ILE A 112 0.88 1.23 -6.86
N VAL A 113 0.73 0.19 -7.68
CA VAL A 113 0.01 0.27 -8.95
C VAL A 113 -1.43 0.74 -8.74
N PHE A 114 -2.16 0.14 -7.80
CA PHE A 114 -3.53 0.53 -7.50
C PHE A 114 -3.64 1.94 -6.89
N LEU A 115 -2.70 2.34 -6.04
CA LEU A 115 -2.63 3.70 -5.51
C LEU A 115 -2.40 4.73 -6.64
N VAL A 116 -1.54 4.43 -7.63
CA VAL A 116 -1.32 5.30 -8.79
C VAL A 116 -2.60 5.42 -9.63
N LEU A 117 -3.32 4.32 -9.86
CA LEU A 117 -4.62 4.33 -10.54
C LEU A 117 -5.67 5.13 -9.77
N ALA A 118 -5.71 5.01 -8.44
CA ALA A 118 -6.57 5.81 -7.57
C ALA A 118 -6.26 7.30 -7.71
N ASN A 119 -4.98 7.70 -7.72
CA ASN A 119 -4.58 9.09 -7.93
C ASN A 119 -5.02 9.64 -9.29
N LYS A 120 -4.87 8.85 -10.36
CA LYS A 120 -5.32 9.24 -11.70
C LYS A 120 -6.83 9.46 -11.72
N ALA A 121 -7.59 8.58 -11.08
CA ALA A 121 -9.04 8.71 -10.95
C ALA A 121 -9.44 9.94 -10.13
N ILE A 122 -8.82 10.19 -8.96
CA ILE A 122 -9.07 11.37 -8.12
C ILE A 122 -8.80 12.66 -8.90
N LYS A 123 -7.70 12.73 -9.65
CA LYS A 123 -7.34 13.92 -10.44
C LYS A 123 -8.37 14.18 -11.53
N ARG A 124 -8.75 13.15 -12.30
CA ARG A 124 -9.82 13.27 -13.30
C ARG A 124 -11.11 13.78 -12.68
N ASP A 125 -11.46 13.25 -11.51
CA ASP A 125 -12.63 13.68 -10.77
C ASP A 125 -12.52 15.18 -10.44
N GLU A 126 -11.41 15.64 -9.86
CA GLU A 126 -11.17 17.05 -9.55
C GLU A 126 -11.28 17.96 -10.78
N ASP A 127 -10.69 17.56 -11.90
CA ASP A 127 -10.70 18.32 -13.14
C ASP A 127 -12.14 18.46 -13.71
N LEU A 128 -12.97 17.41 -13.59
CA LEU A 128 -14.38 17.46 -13.99
C LEU A 128 -15.16 18.49 -13.18
N VAL A 129 -14.99 18.52 -11.85
CA VAL A 129 -15.68 19.50 -10.99
C VAL A 129 -15.26 20.93 -11.36
N LYS A 130 -13.96 21.16 -11.52
CA LYS A 130 -13.44 22.49 -11.92
C LYS A 130 -13.93 22.90 -13.31
N SER A 131 -14.10 21.96 -14.23
CA SER A 131 -14.60 22.26 -15.58
C SER A 131 -16.06 22.73 -15.57
N VAL A 132 -16.89 22.13 -14.71
CA VAL A 132 -18.30 22.53 -14.53
C VAL A 132 -18.41 23.89 -13.87
N ASP A 133 -17.58 24.17 -12.86
CA ASP A 133 -17.58 25.46 -12.16
C ASP A 133 -17.14 26.63 -13.06
N ARG A 134 -16.37 26.37 -14.11
CA ARG A 134 -15.95 27.40 -15.09
C ARG A 134 -17.05 27.80 -16.09
N LEU A 135 -18.08 26.98 -16.24
CA LEU A 135 -19.21 27.21 -17.17
C LEU A 135 -20.40 27.90 -16.51
N ARG A 136 -20.34 28.10 -15.18
CA ARG A 136 -21.34 28.80 -14.38
C ARG A 136 -20.90 30.24 -14.13
#